data_AF-A0AA38M684-F1
#
_entry.id   AF-A0AA38M684-F1
#
_cell.length_a   1.000
_cell.length_b   1.000
_cell.length_c   1.000
_cell.angle_alpha   90.00
_cell.angle_beta   90.00
_cell.angle_gamma   90.00
#
_symmetry.space_group_name_H-M   'P 1'
#
loop_
_entity.id
_entity.type
_entity.pdbx_description
1 polymer ?
#
loop_
_entity_poly.entity_id
_entity_poly.type
_entity_poly.pdbx_seq_one_letter_code
_entity_poly.pdbx_strand_id
1 'polypeptide(L)'
;MADMEELKTTMKVMMQGINELKEGQQKYEEEMRILRSENADVKVKLNEQGSRVEMLEKEKIRNNLVITGFEVNTDDCDLIKKHTGNFIKEKLGVESKIKTVRKLGPKKGILEIETFENKIDI
;
A
#
# COMPACT_ATOMS: atom_id res chain seq x y z
N MET A 1 -13.98 60.08 42.46
CA MET A 1 -15.19 59.46 41.85
C MET A 1 -14.96 59.09 40.39
N ALA A 2 -14.26 59.91 39.58
CA ALA A 2 -13.92 59.59 38.20
C ALA A 2 -13.10 58.28 38.04
N ASP A 3 -12.07 58.09 38.86
CA ASP A 3 -11.19 56.91 38.78
C ASP A 3 -11.90 55.57 39.00
N MET A 4 -13.00 55.58 39.76
CA MET A 4 -13.77 54.35 40.05
C MET A 4 -14.69 53.96 38.90
N GLU A 5 -15.17 54.93 38.12
CA GLU A 5 -15.97 54.67 36.91
C GLU A 5 -15.08 54.22 35.74
N GLU A 6 -13.87 54.76 35.62
CA GLU A 6 -12.86 54.25 34.68
C GLU A 6 -12.49 52.80 35.02
N LEU A 7 -12.22 52.49 36.29
CA LEU A 7 -11.87 51.13 36.72
C LEU A 7 -12.99 50.12 36.44
N LYS A 8 -14.26 50.49 36.68
CA LYS A 8 -15.42 49.66 36.31
C LYS A 8 -15.52 49.41 34.81
N THR A 9 -15.25 50.44 34.00
CA THR A 9 -15.28 50.34 32.54
C THR A 9 -14.20 49.39 32.04
N THR A 10 -12.97 49.53 32.54
CA THR A 10 -11.86 48.63 32.22
C THR A 10 -12.16 47.19 32.64
N MET A 11 -12.71 46.96 33.84
CA MET A 11 -13.09 45.61 34.29
C MET A 11 -14.14 44.98 33.38
N LYS A 12 -15.11 45.76 32.89
CA LYS A 12 -16.14 45.28 31.97
C LYS A 12 -15.54 44.82 30.63
N VAL A 13 -14.63 45.61 30.06
CA VAL A 13 -13.93 45.27 28.82
C VAL A 13 -13.06 44.03 29.01
N MET A 14 -12.34 43.92 30.13
CA MET A 14 -11.54 42.73 30.45
C MET A 14 -12.42 41.47 30.59
N MET A 15 -13.58 41.58 31.26
CA MET A 15 -14.51 40.45 31.37
C MET A 15 -15.06 40.00 30.02
N GLN A 16 -15.36 40.95 29.11
CA GLN A 16 -15.77 40.63 27.75
C GLN A 16 -14.66 39.87 27.00
N GLY A 17 -13.42 40.36 27.04
CA GLY A 17 -12.29 39.67 26.42
C GLY A 17 -12.03 38.28 27.01
N ILE A 18 -12.19 38.10 28.32
CA ILE A 18 -12.09 36.76 28.96
C ILE A 18 -13.17 35.81 28.46
N ASN A 19 -14.40 36.30 28.27
CA ASN A 19 -15.50 35.47 27.77
C ASN A 19 -15.28 35.07 26.31
N GLU A 20 -14.87 36.01 25.46
CA GLU A 20 -14.52 35.73 24.06
C GLU A 20 -13.38 34.71 23.95
N LEU A 21 -12.35 34.83 24.79
CA LEU A 21 -11.26 33.85 24.85
C LEU A 21 -11.74 32.47 25.29
N LYS A 22 -12.64 32.38 26.27
CA LYS A 22 -13.22 31.10 26.70
C LYS A 22 -14.04 30.45 25.61
N GLU A 23 -14.86 31.22 24.91
CA GLU A 23 -15.65 30.72 23.78
C GLU A 23 -14.75 30.26 22.63
N GLY A 24 -13.69 31.01 22.33
CA GLY A 24 -12.69 30.63 21.34
C GLY A 24 -11.95 29.35 21.71
N GLN A 25 -11.57 29.22 22.98
CA GLN A 25 -10.90 28.02 23.49
C GLN A 25 -11.80 26.78 23.39
N GLN A 26 -13.08 26.89 23.75
CA GLN A 26 -14.03 25.78 23.66
C GLN A 26 -14.22 25.30 22.21
N LYS A 27 -14.33 26.24 21.26
CA LYS A 27 -14.43 25.90 19.83
C LYS A 27 -13.16 25.20 19.34
N TYR A 28 -12.00 25.71 19.72
CA TYR A 28 -10.72 25.11 19.35
C TYR A 28 -10.56 23.69 19.91
N GLU A 29 -10.96 23.46 21.16
CA GLU A 29 -10.91 22.14 21.78
C GLU A 29 -11.83 21.14 21.05
N GLU A 30 -13.03 21.57 20.65
CA GLU A 30 -13.96 20.73 19.89
C GLU A 30 -13.44 20.43 18.48
N GLU A 31 -12.92 21.42 17.75
CA GLU A 31 -12.28 21.22 16.45
C GLU A 31 -11.11 20.24 16.54
N MET A 32 -10.25 20.41 17.56
CA MET A 32 -9.13 19.50 17.81
C MET A 32 -9.58 18.08 18.11
N ARG A 33 -10.70 17.91 18.81
CA ARG A 33 -11.27 16.59 19.09
C ARG A 33 -11.77 15.93 17.81
N ILE A 34 -12.52 16.65 16.98
CA ILE A 34 -13.02 16.16 15.69
C ILE A 34 -11.84 15.77 14.80
N LEU A 35 -10.85 16.65 14.64
CA LEU A 35 -9.67 16.39 13.82
C LEU A 35 -8.88 15.16 14.29
N ARG A 36 -8.79 14.91 15.59
CA ARG A 36 -8.14 13.71 16.13
C ARG A 36 -8.92 12.45 15.79
N SER A 37 -10.26 12.50 15.86
CA SER A 37 -11.13 11.38 15.48
C SER A 37 -11.01 11.07 13.99
N GLU A 38 -11.13 12.09 13.14
CA GLU A 38 -11.02 11.93 11.69
C GLU A 38 -9.65 11.38 11.28
N ASN A 39 -8.56 11.88 11.90
CA ASN A 39 -7.23 11.35 11.64
C ASN A 39 -7.08 9.89 12.05
N ALA A 40 -7.71 9.46 13.15
CA ALA A 40 -7.69 8.06 13.56
C ALA A 40 -8.42 7.18 12.51
N ASP A 41 -9.60 7.61 12.07
CA ASP A 41 -10.39 6.89 11.06
C ASP A 41 -9.66 6.79 9.72
N VAL A 42 -9.02 7.88 9.28
CA VAL A 42 -8.22 7.90 8.05
C VAL A 42 -7.05 6.94 8.15
N LYS A 43 -6.35 6.88 9.28
CA LYS A 43 -5.24 5.93 9.49
C LYS A 43 -5.71 4.49 9.42
N VAL A 44 -6.86 4.16 10.00
CA VAL A 44 -7.44 2.81 9.93
C VAL A 44 -7.75 2.44 8.48
N LYS A 45 -8.46 3.30 7.75
CA LYS A 45 -8.79 3.07 6.34
C LYS A 45 -7.55 2.93 5.46
N LEU A 46 -6.51 3.73 5.71
CA LEU A 46 -5.26 3.65 4.96
C LEU A 46 -4.55 2.30 5.18
N ASN A 47 -4.53 1.80 6.41
CA ASN A 47 -3.96 0.49 6.74
C ASN A 47 -4.75 -0.66 6.10
N GLU A 48 -6.07 -0.59 6.12
CA GLU A 48 -6.94 -1.58 5.45
C GLU A 48 -6.69 -1.60 3.95
N GLN A 49 -6.60 -0.42 3.32
CA GLN A 49 -6.29 -0.30 1.89
C GLN A 49 -4.89 -0.84 1.57
N GLY A 50 -3.88 -0.50 2.38
CA GLY A 50 -2.52 -1.03 2.23
C GLY A 50 -2.48 -2.56 2.29
N SER A 51 -3.16 -3.14 3.29
CA SER A 51 -3.27 -4.59 3.46
C SER A 51 -3.95 -5.26 2.26
N ARG A 52 -5.00 -4.63 1.72
CA ARG A 52 -5.69 -5.13 0.53
C ARG A 52 -4.81 -5.07 -0.72
N VAL A 53 -4.04 -4.00 -0.89
CA VAL A 53 -3.08 -3.88 -2.01
C VAL A 53 -2.01 -4.97 -1.90
N GLU A 54 -1.43 -5.18 -0.72
CA GLU A 54 -0.43 -6.22 -0.51
C GLU A 54 -0.97 -7.62 -0.82
N MET A 55 -2.21 -7.91 -0.40
CA MET A 55 -2.89 -9.16 -0.74
C MET A 55 -3.05 -9.34 -2.25
N LEU A 56 -3.53 -8.30 -2.95
CA LEU A 56 -3.70 -8.33 -4.40
C LEU A 56 -2.37 -8.50 -5.14
N GLU A 57 -1.30 -7.87 -4.67
CA GLU A 57 0.05 -8.03 -5.24
C GLU A 57 0.57 -9.46 -5.05
N LYS A 58 0.40 -10.03 -3.86
CA LYS A 58 0.76 -11.44 -3.58
C LYS A 58 -0.03 -12.40 -4.45
N GLU A 59 -1.34 -12.18 -4.63
CA GLU A 59 -2.17 -12.99 -5.51
C GLU A 59 -1.73 -12.88 -6.98
N LYS A 60 -1.42 -11.67 -7.45
CA LYS A 60 -0.97 -11.44 -8.84
C LYS A 60 0.32 -12.19 -9.17
N ILE A 61 1.22 -12.35 -8.20
CA ILE A 61 2.50 -13.07 -8.39
C ILE A 61 2.44 -14.52 -7.88
N ARG A 62 1.29 -14.99 -7.39
CA ARG A 62 1.17 -16.29 -6.72
C ARG A 62 1.67 -17.44 -7.58
N ASN A 63 1.40 -17.39 -8.88
CA ASN A 63 1.80 -18.43 -9.83
C ASN A 63 3.13 -18.13 -10.53
N ASN A 64 3.84 -17.07 -10.12
CA ASN A 64 5.11 -16.72 -10.71
C ASN A 64 6.24 -17.59 -10.15
N LEU A 65 7.14 -18.05 -11.01
CA LEU A 65 8.38 -18.72 -10.68
C LEU A 65 9.55 -17.92 -11.27
N VAL A 66 10.59 -17.75 -10.47
CA VAL A 66 11.87 -17.24 -10.96
C VAL A 66 12.71 -18.44 -11.36
N ILE A 67 13.09 -18.50 -12.63
CA ILE A 67 13.97 -19.55 -13.13
C ILE A 67 15.32 -18.99 -13.51
N THR A 68 16.37 -19.74 -13.19
CA THR A 68 17.77 -19.39 -13.46
C THR A 68 18.50 -20.56 -14.10
N GLY A 69 19.56 -20.28 -14.85
CA GLY A 69 20.45 -21.30 -15.41
C GLY A 69 20.02 -21.86 -16.77
N PHE A 70 18.92 -21.37 -17.34
CA PHE A 70 18.54 -21.63 -18.72
C PHE A 70 19.07 -20.48 -19.61
N GLU A 71 19.94 -20.81 -20.58
CA GLU A 71 20.44 -19.83 -21.55
C GLU A 71 19.46 -19.73 -22.73
N VAL A 72 18.96 -18.52 -23.00
CA VAL A 72 18.11 -18.27 -24.17
C VAL A 72 18.56 -17.00 -24.90
N ASN A 73 19.08 -17.21 -26.11
CA ASN A 73 19.59 -16.16 -27.01
C ASN A 73 18.52 -15.64 -27.99
N THR A 74 17.26 -15.62 -27.56
CA THR A 74 16.16 -15.00 -28.31
C THR A 74 15.31 -14.16 -27.38
N ASP A 75 14.59 -13.21 -27.95
CA ASP A 75 13.59 -12.38 -27.27
C ASP A 75 12.15 -12.76 -27.67
N ASP A 76 12.01 -13.78 -28.53
CA ASP A 76 10.72 -14.38 -28.88
C ASP A 76 10.15 -15.14 -27.68
N CYS A 77 9.05 -14.61 -27.14
CA CYS A 77 8.36 -15.16 -25.98
C CYS A 77 7.91 -16.62 -26.16
N ASP A 78 7.44 -17.01 -27.34
CA ASP A 78 6.94 -18.36 -27.58
C ASP A 78 8.09 -19.36 -27.64
N LEU A 79 9.22 -18.97 -28.25
CA LEU A 79 10.44 -19.77 -28.24
C LEU A 79 11.02 -19.90 -26.83
N ILE A 80 11.09 -18.80 -26.06
CA ILE A 80 11.55 -18.82 -24.67
C ILE A 80 10.64 -19.76 -23.85
N LYS A 81 9.32 -19.66 -24.03
CA LYS A 81 8.33 -20.47 -23.31
C LYS A 81 8.52 -21.96 -23.59
N LYS A 82 8.68 -22.33 -24.86
CA LYS A 82 8.94 -23.71 -25.27
C LYS A 82 10.28 -24.24 -24.73
N HIS A 83 11.34 -23.45 -24.87
CA HIS A 83 12.67 -23.82 -24.37
C HIS A 83 12.67 -24.02 -22.85
N THR A 84 12.00 -23.12 -22.13
CA THR A 84 11.91 -23.18 -20.67
C THR A 84 11.07 -24.37 -20.20
N GLY A 85 9.96 -24.67 -20.88
CA GLY A 85 9.16 -25.87 -20.60
C GLY A 85 9.94 -27.16 -20.82
N ASN A 86 10.71 -27.23 -21.91
CA ASN A 86 11.61 -28.37 -22.17
C ASN A 86 12.69 -28.50 -21.09
N PHE A 87 13.28 -27.38 -20.66
CA PHE A 87 14.29 -27.37 -19.61
C PHE A 87 13.73 -27.90 -18.27
N ILE A 88 12.53 -27.46 -17.88
CA ILE A 88 11.84 -27.97 -16.68
C ILE A 88 11.59 -29.47 -16.82
N LYS A 89 11.08 -29.92 -17.96
CA LYS A 89 10.83 -31.34 -18.23
C LYS A 89 12.10 -32.18 -18.18
N GLU A 90 13.21 -31.70 -18.73
CA GLU A 90 14.50 -32.39 -18.72
C GLU A 90 15.09 -32.48 -17.31
N LYS A 91 15.03 -31.39 -16.53
CA LYS A 91 15.68 -31.31 -15.21
C LYS A 91 14.85 -31.93 -14.09
N LEU A 92 13.53 -31.80 -14.17
CA LEU A 92 12.61 -32.17 -13.08
C LEU A 92 11.67 -33.32 -13.47
N GLY A 93 11.60 -33.71 -14.74
CA GLY A 93 10.75 -34.80 -15.21
C GLY A 93 9.25 -34.45 -15.24
N VAL A 94 8.88 -33.19 -14.98
CA VAL A 94 7.49 -32.73 -14.91
C VAL A 94 7.13 -31.86 -16.11
N GLU A 95 5.89 -31.98 -16.57
CA GLU A 95 5.38 -31.17 -17.67
C GLU A 95 4.79 -29.86 -17.15
N SER A 96 5.44 -28.74 -17.46
CA SER A 96 5.02 -27.43 -16.98
C SER A 96 4.04 -26.75 -17.94
N LYS A 97 2.87 -26.35 -17.45
CA LYS A 97 1.94 -25.47 -18.17
C LYS A 97 2.26 -24.00 -17.90
N ILE A 98 3.16 -23.45 -18.71
CA ILE A 98 3.55 -22.04 -18.63
C ILE A 98 2.46 -21.20 -19.31
N LYS A 99 1.99 -20.13 -18.67
CA LYS A 99 1.08 -19.15 -19.25
C LYS A 99 1.86 -18.05 -19.96
N THR A 100 2.74 -17.36 -19.25
CA THR A 100 3.61 -16.30 -19.79
C THR A 100 5.06 -16.50 -19.36
N VAL A 101 5.99 -15.94 -20.15
CA VAL A 101 7.40 -15.87 -19.80
C VAL A 101 7.94 -14.48 -20.06
N ARG A 102 8.76 -13.99 -19.14
CA ARG A 102 9.47 -12.73 -19.28
C ARG A 102 10.96 -12.94 -18.99
N LYS A 103 11.80 -12.67 -19.98
CA LYS A 103 13.24 -12.64 -19.83
C LYS A 103 13.64 -11.47 -18.93
N LEU A 104 14.47 -11.74 -17.92
CA LEU A 104 15.06 -10.72 -17.06
C LEU A 104 16.56 -10.51 -17.35
N GLY A 105 17.20 -11.50 -17.97
CA GLY A 105 18.61 -11.47 -18.35
C GLY A 105 18.98 -12.72 -19.14
N PRO A 106 20.27 -12.89 -19.47
CA PRO A 106 20.72 -13.99 -20.35
C PRO A 106 20.50 -15.39 -19.77
N LYS A 107 20.44 -15.51 -18.44
CA LYS A 107 20.26 -16.78 -17.70
C LYS A 107 19.13 -16.76 -16.69
N LYS A 108 18.23 -15.77 -16.76
CA LYS A 108 17.18 -15.55 -15.74
C LYS A 108 15.90 -15.06 -16.37
N GLY A 109 14.78 -15.58 -15.89
CA GLY A 109 13.44 -15.19 -16.32
C GLY A 109 12.40 -15.38 -15.22
N ILE A 110 11.23 -14.80 -15.45
CA ILE A 110 10.02 -15.03 -14.68
C ILE A 110 9.06 -15.83 -15.56
N LEU A 111 8.50 -16.89 -15.01
CA LEU A 111 7.43 -17.69 -15.60
C LEU A 111 6.16 -17.45 -14.81
N GLU A 112 5.05 -17.24 -15.48
CA GLU A 112 3.73 -17.37 -14.87
C GLU A 112 3.21 -18.75 -15.21
N ILE A 113 2.97 -19.59 -14.20
CA ILE A 113 2.38 -20.91 -14.38
C ILE A 113 0.85 -20.76 -14.45
N GLU A 114 0.20 -21.62 -15.25
CA GLU A 114 -1.24 -21.52 -15.51
C GLU A 114 -2.09 -21.62 -14.22
N THR A 115 -1.69 -22.50 -13.29
CA THR A 115 -2.37 -22.68 -12.00
C THR A 115 -1.37 -22.82 -10.86
N PHE A 116 -1.86 -22.65 -9.63
CA PHE A 116 -1.04 -22.80 -8.43
C PHE A 116 -0.67 -24.26 -8.18
N GLU A 117 -1.57 -25.19 -8.48
CA GLU A 117 -1.33 -26.63 -8.37
C GLU A 117 -0.18 -27.06 -9.29
N ASN A 118 -0.21 -26.64 -10.57
CA ASN A 118 0.88 -26.92 -11.51
C ASN A 118 2.21 -26.31 -11.08
N LYS A 119 2.19 -25.22 -10.28
CA LYS A 119 3.40 -24.62 -9.72
C LYS A 119 3.96 -25.44 -8.55
N ILE A 120 3.11 -26.08 -7.75
CA ILE A 120 3.54 -26.95 -6.63
C ILE A 120 4.25 -28.20 -7.15
N ASP A 121 3.84 -28.70 -8.31
CA ASP A 121 4.42 -29.89 -8.93
C ASP A 121 5.83 -29.65 -9.55
N ILE A 122 6.29 -28.39 -9.63
CA ILE A 122 7.59 -27.96 -10.19
C ILE A 122 8.57 -27.64 -9.05
#